data_AF-A0A183E228-F1
#
_entry.id   AF-A0A183E228-F1
#
_cell.length_a   1.000
_cell.length_b   1.000
_cell.length_c   1.000
_cell.angle_alpha   90.00
_cell.angle_beta   90.00
_cell.angle_gamma   90.00
#
_symmetry.space_group_name_H-M   'P 1'
#
loop_
_entity.id
_entity.type
_entity.pdbx_description
1 polymer ?
#
loop_
_entity_poly.entity_id
_entity_poly.type
_entity_poly.pdbx_seq_one_letter_code
_entity_poly.pdbx_strand_id
1 'polypeptide(L)'
;MMLTPCLGIIFQRVADRKIAGHKLFLSFIEENRASFWNVELVEAVEFLRYIGYLKPSTLFVTSKNDRYMQVLRDAWTRRFLKPANGYKIESLCKYFAVTMFNPRQEIF
;
A
#
# COMPACT_ATOMS: atom_id res chain seq x y z
N MET A 1 -10.65 -15.97 14.27
CA MET A 1 -9.75 -14.82 14.03
C MET A 1 -10.01 -14.29 12.63
N MET A 2 -10.51 -13.06 12.47
CA MET A 2 -10.54 -12.43 11.14
C MET A 2 -9.14 -11.89 10.86
N LEU A 3 -8.45 -12.44 9.85
CA LEU A 3 -7.20 -11.89 9.35
C LEU A 3 -7.48 -10.47 8.84
N THR A 4 -6.76 -9.47 9.38
CA THR A 4 -6.87 -8.11 8.86
C THR A 4 -6.33 -8.09 7.43
N PRO A 5 -7.07 -7.56 6.44
CA PRO A 5 -6.64 -7.64 5.05
C PRO A 5 -5.39 -6.76 4.83
N CYS A 6 -4.31 -7.37 4.36
CA CYS A 6 -3.04 -6.72 4.06
C CYS A 6 -2.75 -6.82 2.56
N LEU A 7 -2.25 -5.73 1.97
CA LEU A 7 -1.81 -5.65 0.58
C LEU A 7 -0.35 -5.22 0.53
N GLY A 8 0.47 -6.02 -0.14
CA GLY A 8 1.84 -5.63 -0.51
C GLY A 8 1.82 -4.97 -1.88
N ILE A 9 2.38 -3.77 -1.99
CA ILE A 9 2.57 -3.03 -3.24
C ILE A 9 4.08 -3.00 -3.52
N ILE A 10 4.50 -3.66 -4.60
CA ILE A 10 5.92 -3.68 -5.00
C ILE A 10 6.15 -2.51 -5.94
N PHE A 11 7.06 -1.61 -5.54
CA PHE A 11 7.46 -0.48 -6.36
C PHE A 11 8.78 -0.74 -7.07
N GLN A 12 8.90 -0.29 -8.31
CA GLN A 12 10.18 -0.10 -8.97
C GLN A 12 10.57 1.37 -8.86
N ARG A 13 11.78 1.66 -8.39
CA ARG A 13 12.30 3.02 -8.29
C ARG A 13 12.73 3.51 -9.67
N VAL A 14 12.30 4.72 -10.05
CA VAL A 14 12.64 5.36 -11.33
C VAL A 14 13.53 6.59 -11.14
N ALA A 15 13.43 7.26 -9.99
CA ALA A 15 14.31 8.38 -9.61
C ALA A 15 15.40 7.96 -8.61
N ASP A 16 16.57 8.61 -8.63
CA ASP A 16 17.72 8.22 -7.79
C ASP A 16 17.51 8.50 -6.28
N ARG A 17 16.43 9.18 -5.89
CA ARG A 17 16.16 9.51 -4.50
C ARG A 17 15.62 8.31 -3.73
N LYS A 18 16.35 7.86 -2.70
CA LYS A 18 15.84 6.89 -1.71
C LYS A 18 14.98 7.62 -0.68
N ILE A 19 13.73 7.20 -0.52
CA ILE A 19 12.84 7.73 0.53
C ILE A 19 12.49 6.64 1.55
N ALA A 20 12.18 7.06 2.77
CA ALA A 20 11.69 6.15 3.81
C ALA A 20 10.31 5.59 3.45
N GLY A 21 9.98 4.38 3.91
CA GLY A 21 8.71 3.71 3.62
C GLY A 21 7.47 4.54 3.94
N HIS A 22 7.49 5.31 5.03
CA HIS A 22 6.39 6.22 5.36
C HIS A 22 6.26 7.39 4.36
N LYS A 23 7.37 7.93 3.83
CA LYS A 23 7.32 8.95 2.78
C LYS A 23 6.80 8.39 1.46
N LEU A 24 7.15 7.13 1.14
CA LEU A 24 6.60 6.40 -0.01
C LEU A 24 5.08 6.24 0.12
N PHE A 25 4.61 5.86 1.31
CA PHE A 25 3.18 5.77 1.63
C PHE A 25 2.46 7.10 1.42
N LEU A 26 2.94 8.20 2.02
CA LEU A 26 2.30 9.50 1.89
C LEU A 26 2.23 9.97 0.44
N SER A 27 3.31 9.78 -0.33
CA SER A 27 3.31 10.10 -1.76
C SER A 27 2.32 9.24 -2.55
N PHE A 28 2.21 7.95 -2.24
CA PHE A 28 1.23 7.07 -2.86
C PHE A 28 -0.22 7.52 -2.56
N ILE A 29 -0.52 7.93 -1.32
CA ILE A 29 -1.84 8.45 -0.96
C ILE A 29 -2.14 9.74 -1.73
N GLU A 30 -1.20 10.68 -1.78
CA GLU A 30 -1.39 11.97 -2.44
C GLU A 30 -1.68 11.82 -3.94
N GLU A 31 -0.89 10.99 -4.64
CA GLU A 31 -1.05 10.74 -6.07
C GLU A 31 -2.44 10.14 -6.39
N ASN A 32 -2.92 9.22 -5.55
CA ASN A 32 -4.22 8.59 -5.76
C ASN A 32 -5.40 9.46 -5.30
N ARG A 33 -5.24 10.29 -4.26
CA ARG A 33 -6.25 11.28 -3.83
C ARG A 33 -6.53 12.30 -4.95
N ALA A 34 -5.53 12.64 -5.76
CA ALA A 34 -5.70 13.51 -6.92
C ALA A 34 -6.57 12.91 -8.05
N SER A 35 -6.99 11.65 -7.95
CA SER A 35 -7.85 10.98 -8.94
C SER A 35 -9.33 11.26 -8.69
N PHE A 36 -9.73 12.54 -8.72
CA PHE A 36 -11.07 13.03 -8.36
C PHE A 36 -12.23 12.40 -9.16
N TRP A 37 -11.94 11.83 -10.33
CA TRP A 37 -12.92 11.14 -11.16
C TRP A 37 -13.29 9.73 -10.64
N ASN A 38 -12.51 9.17 -9.71
CA ASN A 38 -12.75 7.88 -9.08
C ASN A 38 -12.96 8.04 -7.58
N VAL A 39 -14.19 8.41 -7.19
CA VAL A 39 -14.57 8.68 -5.80
C VAL A 39 -14.32 7.48 -4.89
N GLU A 40 -14.59 6.25 -5.36
CA GLU A 40 -14.35 5.04 -4.57
C GLU A 40 -12.86 4.85 -4.28
N LEU A 41 -11.99 5.09 -5.26
CA LEU A 41 -10.54 5.00 -5.06
C LEU A 41 -10.05 6.07 -4.08
N VAL A 42 -10.53 7.32 -4.23
CA VAL A 42 -10.18 8.41 -3.32
C VAL A 42 -10.56 8.07 -1.88
N GLU A 43 -11.80 7.61 -1.66
CA GLU A 43 -12.24 7.16 -0.34
C GLU A 43 -11.40 6.00 0.18
N ALA A 44 -11.14 4.99 -0.65
CA ALA A 44 -10.36 3.82 -0.26
C ALA A 44 -8.94 4.19 0.19
N VAL A 45 -8.27 5.13 -0.48
CA VAL A 45 -6.92 5.57 -0.08
C VAL A 45 -6.94 6.45 1.18
N GLU A 46 -8.01 7.19 1.46
CA GLU A 46 -8.12 7.95 2.72
C GLU A 46 -8.23 7.06 3.95
N PHE A 47 -8.84 5.88 3.81
CA PHE A 47 -8.95 4.90 4.89
C PHE A 47 -7.83 3.84 4.89
N LEU A 48 -6.79 4.02 4.07
CA LEU A 48 -5.60 3.17 4.13
C LEU A 48 -4.72 3.51 5.33
N ARG A 49 -4.11 2.47 5.88
CA ARG A 49 -3.12 2.56 6.96
C ARG A 49 -1.82 1.94 6.53
N TYR A 50 -0.74 2.61 6.87
CA TYR A 50 0.62 2.09 6.73
C TYR A 50 0.85 0.95 7.73
N ILE A 51 1.21 -0.24 7.24
CA ILE A 51 1.69 -1.35 8.09
C ILE A 51 3.20 -1.27 8.22
N GLY A 52 3.90 -1.08 7.12
CA GLY A 52 5.34 -1.23 7.09
C GLY A 52 5.91 -1.16 5.68
N TYR A 53 7.22 -1.33 5.62
CA TYR A 53 7.97 -1.27 4.38
C TYR A 53 9.13 -2.25 4.44
N LEU A 54 9.19 -3.15 3.47
CA LEU A 54 10.28 -4.09 3.29
C LEU A 54 11.18 -3.58 2.17
N LYS A 55 12.47 -3.42 2.48
CA LYS A 55 13.47 -3.05 1.49
C LYS A 55 13.59 -4.17 0.44
N PRO A 56 13.82 -3.82 -0.85
CA PRO A 56 14.13 -2.48 -1.33
C PRO A 56 12.91 -1.61 -1.67
N SER A 57 11.69 -2.13 -1.76
CA SER A 57 10.58 -1.36 -2.34
C SER A 57 9.16 -1.88 -2.12
N THR A 58 8.94 -2.77 -1.16
CA THR A 58 7.60 -3.30 -0.89
C THR A 58 6.92 -2.51 0.21
N LEU A 59 5.81 -1.85 -0.13
CA LEU A 59 4.96 -1.11 0.81
C LEU A 59 3.82 -2.02 1.28
N PHE A 60 3.62 -2.12 2.59
CA PHE A 60 2.49 -2.85 3.16
C PHE A 60 1.43 -1.88 3.66
N VAL A 61 0.20 -2.06 3.16
CA VAL A 61 -0.96 -1.26 3.55
C VAL A 61 -2.14 -2.14 3.95
N THR A 62 -3.02 -1.58 4.76
CA THR A 62 -4.26 -2.23 5.20
C THR A 62 -5.39 -1.24 5.33
N SER A 63 -6.62 -1.75 5.39
CA SER A 63 -7.77 -1.01 5.85
C SER A 63 -8.62 -1.90 6.74
N LYS A 64 -9.39 -1.28 7.64
CA LYS A 64 -10.37 -2.00 8.47
C LYS A 64 -11.51 -2.61 7.63
N ASN A 65 -11.75 -2.07 6.44
CA ASN A 65 -12.82 -2.50 5.56
C ASN A 65 -12.23 -3.20 4.32
N ASP A 66 -12.57 -4.48 4.12
CA ASP A 66 -12.07 -5.24 2.97
C ASP A 66 -12.58 -4.69 1.63
N ARG A 67 -13.71 -3.96 1.62
CA ARG A 67 -14.18 -3.24 0.42
C ARG A 67 -13.12 -2.28 -0.09
N TYR A 68 -12.50 -1.47 0.77
CA TYR A 68 -11.46 -0.52 0.36
C TYR A 68 -10.23 -1.26 -0.19
N MET A 69 -9.90 -2.42 0.39
CA MET A 69 -8.82 -3.28 -0.12
C MET A 69 -9.15 -3.86 -1.50
N GLN A 70 -10.43 -4.15 -1.79
CA GLN A 70 -10.88 -4.58 -3.10
C GLN A 70 -10.81 -3.46 -4.13
N VAL A 71 -11.22 -2.24 -3.77
CA VAL A 71 -11.13 -1.05 -4.63
C VAL A 71 -9.69 -0.82 -5.11
N LEU A 72 -8.70 -0.97 -4.24
CA LEU A 72 -7.28 -0.89 -4.63
C LEU A 72 -6.87 -1.95 -5.67
N ARG A 73 -7.34 -3.19 -5.51
CA ARG A 73 -7.07 -4.29 -6.46
C ARG A 73 -7.73 -4.04 -7.81
N ASP A 74 -8.95 -3.54 -7.80
CA ASP A 74 -9.71 -3.23 -9.01
C ASP A 74 -9.09 -2.03 -9.74
N ALA A 75 -8.71 -0.98 -9.00
CA ALA A 75 -8.00 0.17 -9.55
C ALA A 75 -6.66 -0.23 -10.18
N TRP A 76 -5.91 -1.16 -9.57
CA TRP A 76 -4.69 -1.69 -10.19
C TRP A 76 -4.97 -2.45 -11.48
N THR A 77 -5.94 -3.36 -11.46
CA THR A 77 -6.34 -4.18 -12.61
C THR A 77 -6.78 -3.30 -13.79
N ARG A 78 -7.51 -2.23 -13.49
CA ARG A 78 -8.00 -1.24 -14.47
C ARG A 78 -6.98 -0.15 -14.82
N ARG A 79 -5.75 -0.22 -14.30
CA ARG A 79 -4.66 0.76 -14.53
C ARG A 79 -4.99 2.19 -14.07
N PHE A 80 -5.84 2.30 -13.06
CA PHE A 80 -6.24 3.55 -12.43
C PHE A 80 -5.43 3.87 -11.18
N LEU A 81 -4.82 2.85 -10.57
CA LEU A 81 -3.98 3.03 -9.39
C LEU A 81 -2.65 3.68 -9.78
N LYS A 82 -2.38 4.86 -9.23
CA LYS A 82 -1.17 5.62 -9.50
C LYS A 82 -0.02 5.21 -8.57
N PRO A 83 1.23 5.17 -9.08
CA PRO A 83 2.39 4.96 -8.22
C PRO A 83 2.67 6.18 -7.35
N ALA A 84 3.51 6.01 -6.33
CA ALA A 84 4.15 7.15 -5.68
C ALA A 84 5.07 7.90 -6.65
N ASN A 85 5.31 9.18 -6.38
CA ASN A 85 6.12 10.05 -7.20
C ASN A 85 7.57 9.52 -7.36
N GLY A 86 8.03 9.38 -8.61
CA GLY A 86 9.36 8.81 -8.91
C GLY A 86 9.44 7.28 -8.85
N TYR A 87 8.30 6.60 -8.76
CA TYR A 87 8.20 5.14 -8.76
C TYR A 87 7.24 4.62 -9.86
N LYS A 88 7.32 3.33 -10.13
CA LYS A 88 6.31 2.55 -10.86
C LYS A 88 5.78 1.47 -9.93
N ILE A 89 4.50 1.12 -10.04
CA ILE A 89 3.98 -0.09 -9.39
C ILE A 89 4.32 -1.25 -10.31
N GLU A 90 5.08 -2.21 -9.80
CA GLU A 90 5.48 -3.41 -10.52
C GLU A 90 4.41 -4.50 -10.36
N SER A 91 3.96 -4.74 -9.13
CA SER A 91 2.95 -5.74 -8.83
C SER A 91 2.26 -5.51 -7.49
N LEU A 92 1.10 -6.17 -7.32
CA LEU A 92 0.39 -6.29 -6.06
C LEU A 92 0.47 -7.74 -5.56
N CYS A 93 0.87 -7.94 -4.31
CA CYS A 93 0.83 -9.23 -3.64
C CYS A 93 -0.32 -9.25 -2.64
N LYS A 94 -1.31 -10.11 -2.92
CA LYS A 94 -2.32 -10.52 -1.94
C LYS A 94 -1.65 -11.58 -1.05
N TYR A 95 -1.74 -11.42 0.27
CA TYR A 95 -1.20 -12.37 1.25
C TYR A 95 0.33 -12.35 1.42
N PHE A 96 0.87 -11.26 1.95
CA PHE A 96 1.73 -11.52 3.11
C PHE A 96 0.78 -11.74 4.28
N ALA A 97 0.58 -12.99 4.68
CA ALA A 97 0.37 -13.26 6.08
C ALA A 97 1.66 -12.81 6.77
N VAL A 98 1.79 -11.49 6.98
CA VAL A 98 2.65 -10.99 8.02
C VAL A 98 1.93 -11.50 9.26
N THR A 99 2.18 -12.74 9.67
CA THR A 99 2.31 -13.04 11.09
C THR A 99 3.18 -11.90 11.55
N MET A 100 2.58 -10.93 12.22
CA MET A 100 3.31 -9.80 12.76
C MET A 100 4.41 -10.43 13.57
N PHE A 101 5.62 -10.51 13.02
CA PHE A 101 6.78 -10.81 13.80
C PHE A 101 6.89 -9.56 14.67
N ASN A 102 6.26 -9.65 15.84
CA ASN A 102 6.33 -8.67 16.87
C ASN A 102 7.58 -9.05 17.67
N PRO A 103 8.76 -8.46 17.40
CA PRO A 103 9.96 -8.77 18.16
C PRO A 103 9.83 -8.41 19.65
N ARG A 104 8.72 -7.80 20.09
CA ARG A 104 8.41 -7.55 21.51
C ARG A 104 7.71 -8.70 22.22
N GLN A 105 7.43 -9.83 21.58
CA GLN A 105 6.76 -10.98 22.23
C GLN A 105 7.68 -12.19 22.47
N GLU A 106 8.98 -12.10 22.14
CA GLU A 106 9.97 -13.15 22.42
C GLU A 106 11.12 -12.62 23.30
N ILE A 107 10.78 -11.96 24.41
CA ILE A 107 11.74 -11.73 25.49
C ILE A 107 11.05 -12.12 26.81
N PHE A 108 11.35 -13.36 27.21
CA PHE A 108 11.10 -14.06 28.49
C PHE A 108 9.67 -14.20 29.01
#